data_AF-A0A1E3QW05-F1
#
_entry.id   AF-A0A1E3QW05-F1
#
_cell.length_a   1.000
_cell.length_b   1.000
_cell.length_c   1.000
_cell.angle_alpha   90.00
_cell.angle_beta   90.00
_cell.angle_gamma   90.00
#
_symmetry.space_group_name_H-M   'P 1'
#
loop_
_entity.id
_entity.type
_entity.pdbx_description
1 polymer ?
#
loop_
_entity_poly.entity_id
_entity_poly.type
_entity_poly.pdbx_seq_one_letter_code
_entity_poly.pdbx_strand_id
1 'polypeptide(L)'
;MAGKPTKAGRPNREILSGGKKYATKQANKHRVAEVVFDKDARVEYLTGFHKRKIERQKKAKDYNIEQERLARLEERKKMREERKKDVEDQLKKFNDTVMELTGGVQDDDEDWSGFKTEKAAKDESEDETDAQKQVDEANGILNRKEIYIADNENAPVAGESTVTIESLDPNAENLALLAKANHMEYGKAAEMVEKDESAESKEEKKRAAKKKKFRYLSKAERRDNTRKERSKNSRPKRDAPGAPTGKSGKGAKGKGGKGK
;
A
#
# COMPACT_ATOMS: atom_id res chain seq x y z
N MET A 1 1.54 61.87 -35.80
CA MET A 1 0.83 61.31 -34.62
C MET A 1 1.00 59.80 -34.62
N ALA A 2 1.83 59.24 -33.73
CA ALA A 2 1.97 57.79 -33.62
C ALA A 2 0.92 57.24 -32.64
N GLY A 3 0.01 56.40 -33.15
CA GLY A 3 -1.06 55.79 -32.37
C GLY A 3 -0.52 54.86 -31.28
N LYS A 4 -1.08 54.97 -30.07
CA LYS A 4 -0.72 54.12 -28.93
C LYS A 4 -1.14 52.67 -29.21
N PRO A 5 -0.30 51.67 -28.89
CA PRO A 5 -0.64 50.27 -29.14
C PRO A 5 -1.78 49.84 -28.22
N THR A 6 -2.83 49.29 -28.81
CA THR A 6 -3.96 48.67 -28.10
C THR A 6 -3.44 47.46 -27.31
N LYS A 7 -3.57 47.49 -25.98
CA LYS A 7 -3.17 46.38 -25.11
C LYS A 7 -4.03 45.16 -25.44
N ALA A 8 -3.45 44.14 -26.08
CA ALA A 8 -4.07 42.83 -26.19
C ALA A 8 -4.43 42.32 -24.78
N GLY A 9 -5.64 41.80 -24.62
CA GLY A 9 -6.14 41.26 -23.35
C GLY A 9 -5.20 40.21 -22.77
N ARG A 10 -5.11 40.15 -21.44
CA ARG A 10 -4.27 39.16 -20.74
C ARG A 10 -4.72 37.74 -21.11
N PRO A 11 -3.79 36.79 -21.35
CA PRO A 11 -4.15 35.42 -21.68
C PRO A 11 -4.88 34.76 -20.50
N ASN A 12 -5.81 33.84 -20.79
CA ASN A 12 -6.60 33.13 -19.77
C ASN A 12 -5.74 32.47 -18.67
N ARG A 13 -4.54 31.99 -19.02
CA ARG A 13 -3.59 31.42 -18.05
C ARG A 13 -3.11 32.46 -17.01
N GLU A 14 -3.01 33.73 -17.37
CA GLU A 14 -2.62 34.78 -16.45
C GLU A 14 -3.77 35.21 -15.53
N ILE A 15 -5.01 35.11 -16.01
CA ILE A 15 -6.22 35.45 -15.25
C ILE A 15 -6.61 34.30 -14.30
N LEU A 16 -6.62 33.06 -14.78
CA LEU A 16 -7.16 31.91 -14.05
C LEU A 16 -6.14 31.25 -13.10
N SER A 17 -4.87 31.14 -13.53
CA SER A 17 -3.83 30.47 -12.72
C SER A 17 -2.72 31.42 -12.27
N GLY A 18 -2.91 32.75 -12.38
CA GLY A 18 -1.89 33.74 -12.00
C GLY A 18 -0.65 33.75 -12.89
N GLY A 19 -0.68 33.01 -14.01
CA GLY A 19 0.32 33.04 -15.08
C GLY A 19 1.73 32.73 -14.62
N LYS A 20 2.68 33.57 -15.04
CA LYS A 20 4.12 33.40 -14.75
C LYS A 20 4.43 33.47 -13.25
N LYS A 21 3.66 34.26 -12.47
CA LYS A 21 3.87 34.43 -11.03
C LYS A 21 3.55 33.15 -10.24
N TYR A 22 2.52 32.42 -10.65
CA TYR A 22 2.22 31.13 -10.05
C TYR A 22 3.29 30.10 -10.40
N ALA A 23 3.74 30.04 -11.65
CA ALA A 23 4.81 29.13 -12.05
C ALA A 23 6.12 29.40 -11.28
N THR A 24 6.50 30.67 -11.10
CA THR A 24 7.69 31.02 -10.31
C THR A 24 7.50 30.72 -8.82
N LYS A 25 6.32 30.96 -8.26
CA LYS A 25 6.00 30.55 -6.87
C LYS A 25 6.10 29.03 -6.71
N GLN A 26 5.52 28.24 -7.61
CA GLN A 26 5.61 26.78 -7.56
C GLN A 26 7.04 26.28 -7.72
N ALA A 27 7.82 26.89 -8.63
CA ALA A 27 9.24 26.57 -8.78
C ALA A 27 10.04 26.92 -7.51
N ASN A 28 9.69 28.00 -6.82
CA ASN A 28 10.36 28.43 -5.60
C ASN A 28 9.89 27.71 -4.33
N LYS A 29 8.72 27.04 -4.33
CA LYS A 29 8.21 26.30 -3.15
C LYS A 29 9.16 25.19 -2.68
N HIS A 30 9.83 24.52 -3.61
CA HIS A 30 10.79 23.46 -3.30
C HIS A 30 12.23 23.96 -3.33
N ARG A 31 12.45 25.25 -3.58
CA ARG A 31 13.77 25.84 -3.67
C ARG A 31 14.18 26.33 -2.30
N VAL A 32 15.17 25.66 -1.71
CA VAL A 32 15.72 26.02 -0.41
C VAL A 32 16.46 27.36 -0.54
N ALA A 33 16.25 28.27 0.42
CA ALA A 33 16.82 29.62 0.39
C ALA A 33 18.34 29.63 0.64
N GLU A 34 18.82 28.75 1.51
CA GLU A 34 20.23 28.62 1.88
C GLU A 34 20.58 27.15 2.14
N VAL A 35 21.78 26.72 1.73
CA VAL A 35 22.30 25.38 2.01
C VAL A 35 23.47 25.52 2.97
N VAL A 36 23.26 25.23 4.24
CA VAL A 36 24.31 25.22 5.27
C VAL A 36 24.93 23.83 5.34
N PHE A 37 26.26 23.77 5.37
CA PHE A 37 27.00 22.52 5.50
C PHE A 37 27.22 22.18 6.97
N ASP A 38 26.39 21.28 7.50
CA ASP A 38 26.58 20.74 8.84
C ASP A 38 27.53 19.53 8.81
N LYS A 39 28.63 19.63 9.55
CA LYS A 39 29.66 18.60 9.64
C LYS A 39 29.16 17.39 10.42
N ASP A 40 28.31 17.58 11.42
CA ASP A 40 27.81 16.49 12.27
C ASP A 40 26.80 15.66 11.50
N ALA A 41 25.86 16.32 10.80
CA ALA A 41 24.97 15.66 9.86
C ALA A 41 25.73 14.90 8.74
N ARG A 42 26.89 15.42 8.30
CA ARG A 42 27.76 14.71 7.35
C ARG A 42 28.33 13.44 7.97
N VAL A 43 28.82 13.49 9.21
CA VAL A 43 29.36 12.32 9.90
C VAL A 43 28.28 11.26 10.08
N GLU A 44 27.08 11.65 10.54
CA GLU A 44 25.94 10.74 10.65
C GLU A 44 25.52 10.16 9.30
N TYR A 45 25.58 10.97 8.23
CA TYR A 45 25.35 10.48 6.88
C TYR A 45 26.44 9.51 6.44
N LEU A 46 27.71 9.70 6.78
CA LEU A 46 28.76 8.78 6.38
C LEU A 46 28.81 7.50 7.22
N THR A 47 28.42 7.52 8.49
CA THR A 47 28.50 6.34 9.37
C THR A 47 27.15 5.63 9.53
N GLY A 48 26.04 6.36 9.40
CA GLY A 48 24.67 5.88 9.62
C GLY A 48 24.06 5.07 8.47
N PHE A 49 24.85 4.35 7.67
CA PHE A 49 24.34 3.56 6.55
C PHE A 49 23.26 2.55 6.96
N HIS A 50 23.42 1.92 8.13
CA HIS A 50 22.45 0.97 8.66
C HIS A 50 21.13 1.67 9.03
N LYS A 51 21.19 2.83 9.69
CA LYS A 51 20.02 3.67 10.00
C LYS A 51 19.25 4.02 8.73
N ARG A 52 19.94 4.53 7.69
CA ARG A 52 19.31 4.84 6.40
C ARG A 52 18.74 3.62 5.68
N LYS A 53 19.39 2.46 5.81
CA LYS A 53 18.89 1.22 5.22
C LYS A 53 17.57 0.81 5.90
N ILE A 54 17.52 0.86 7.23
CA ILE A 54 16.30 0.60 8.00
C ILE A 54 15.21 1.61 7.64
N GLU A 55 15.52 2.90 7.61
CA GLU A 55 14.58 3.96 7.24
C GLU A 55 14.00 3.75 5.84
N ARG A 56 14.83 3.39 4.85
CA ARG A 56 14.35 3.05 3.50
C ARG A 56 13.42 1.85 3.51
N GLN A 57 13.74 0.81 4.29
CA GLN A 57 12.87 -0.36 4.43
C GLN A 57 11.55 0.00 5.10
N LYS A 58 11.57 0.79 6.18
CA LYS A 58 10.37 1.29 6.86
C LYS A 58 9.51 2.12 5.91
N LYS A 59 10.09 3.12 5.25
CA LYS A 59 9.39 3.96 4.27
C LYS A 59 8.77 3.15 3.13
N ALA A 60 9.44 2.10 2.66
CA ALA A 60 8.89 1.21 1.63
C ALA A 60 7.69 0.40 2.16
N LYS A 61 7.76 -0.09 3.41
CA LYS A 61 6.64 -0.76 4.07
C LYS A 61 5.47 0.20 4.28
N ASP A 62 5.73 1.39 4.81
CA ASP A 62 4.73 2.41 5.10
C ASP A 62 4.00 2.83 3.80
N TYR A 63 4.75 3.05 2.72
CA TYR A 63 4.16 3.34 1.41
C TYR A 63 3.22 2.23 0.93
N ASN A 64 3.63 0.96 1.04
CA ASN A 64 2.77 -0.16 0.64
C ASN A 64 1.50 -0.25 1.50
N ILE A 65 1.63 -0.04 2.81
CA ILE A 65 0.48 -0.01 3.74
C ILE A 65 -0.48 1.12 3.37
N GLU A 66 0.03 2.31 3.04
CA GLU A 66 -0.78 3.45 2.58
C GLU A 66 -1.50 3.14 1.27
N GLN A 67 -0.81 2.51 0.30
CA GLN A 67 -1.43 2.11 -0.96
C GLN A 67 -2.52 1.04 -0.76
N GLU A 68 -2.28 0.03 0.08
CA GLU A 68 -3.28 -0.99 0.42
C GLU A 68 -4.49 -0.39 1.13
N ARG A 69 -4.27 0.55 2.06
CA ARG A 69 -5.35 1.27 2.74
C ARG A 69 -6.21 2.05 1.74
N LEU A 70 -5.57 2.76 0.80
CA LEU A 70 -6.27 3.52 -0.24
C LEU A 70 -7.06 2.59 -1.16
N ALA A 71 -6.45 1.50 -1.62
CA ALA A 71 -7.13 0.50 -2.45
C ALA A 71 -8.35 -0.10 -1.74
N ARG A 72 -8.22 -0.46 -0.45
CA ARG A 72 -9.33 -1.00 0.35
C ARG A 72 -10.47 0.01 0.51
N LEU A 73 -10.15 1.29 0.67
CA LEU A 73 -11.16 2.36 0.73
C LEU A 73 -11.87 2.53 -0.61
N GLU A 74 -11.14 2.48 -1.72
CA GLU A 74 -11.71 2.53 -3.07
C GLU A 74 -12.61 1.33 -3.37
N GLU A 75 -12.19 0.11 -3.01
CA GLU A 75 -12.98 -1.10 -3.12
C GLU A 75 -14.27 -1.00 -2.31
N ARG A 76 -14.19 -0.57 -1.05
CA ARG A 76 -15.38 -0.35 -0.21
C ARG A 76 -16.30 0.70 -0.81
N LYS A 77 -15.75 1.75 -1.42
CA LYS A 77 -16.54 2.78 -2.10
C LYS A 77 -17.27 2.20 -3.32
N LYS A 78 -16.57 1.42 -4.15
CA LYS A 78 -17.15 0.73 -5.31
C LYS A 78 -18.26 -0.23 -4.89
N MET A 79 -18.04 -1.07 -3.88
CA MET A 79 -19.07 -1.99 -3.36
C MET A 79 -20.31 -1.24 -2.84
N ARG A 80 -20.13 -0.07 -2.21
CA ARG A 80 -21.27 0.75 -1.79
C ARG A 80 -22.01 1.38 -2.97
N GLU A 81 -21.29 1.82 -3.99
CA GLU A 81 -21.89 2.37 -5.22
C GLU A 81 -22.63 1.30 -6.02
N GLU A 82 -22.08 0.09 -6.13
CA GLU A 82 -22.72 -1.06 -6.75
C GLU A 82 -24.01 -1.42 -6.01
N ARG A 83 -23.96 -1.57 -4.68
CA ARG A 83 -25.17 -1.83 -3.87
C ARG A 83 -26.23 -0.75 -4.03
N LYS A 84 -25.84 0.53 -4.12
CA LYS A 84 -26.79 1.62 -4.35
C LYS A 84 -27.45 1.51 -5.72
N LYS A 85 -26.67 1.24 -6.76
CA LYS A 85 -27.20 1.03 -8.12
C LYS A 85 -28.14 -0.17 -8.19
N ASP A 86 -27.77 -1.28 -7.55
CA ASP A 86 -28.62 -2.48 -7.50
C ASP A 86 -29.96 -2.18 -6.82
N VAL A 87 -29.96 -1.42 -5.71
CA VAL A 87 -31.18 -0.98 -5.03
C VAL A 87 -31.99 -0.02 -5.92
N GLU A 88 -31.36 0.96 -6.56
CA GLU A 88 -32.03 1.88 -7.49
C GLU A 88 -32.66 1.13 -8.67
N ASP A 89 -31.98 0.13 -9.22
CA ASP A 89 -32.47 -0.69 -10.32
C ASP A 89 -33.58 -1.64 -9.85
N GLN A 90 -33.52 -2.15 -8.63
CA GLN A 90 -34.62 -2.91 -8.02
C GLN A 90 -35.86 -2.04 -7.79
N LEU A 91 -35.70 -0.82 -7.28
CA LEU A 91 -36.80 0.13 -7.10
C LEU A 91 -37.43 0.56 -8.43
N LYS A 92 -36.61 0.81 -9.46
CA LYS A 92 -37.11 1.09 -10.82
C LYS A 92 -37.92 -0.08 -11.36
N LYS A 93 -37.38 -1.30 -11.31
CA LYS A 93 -38.11 -2.51 -11.73
C LYS A 93 -39.40 -2.70 -10.95
N PHE A 94 -39.38 -2.48 -9.64
CA PHE A 94 -40.58 -2.56 -8.81
C PHE A 94 -41.62 -1.53 -9.25
N ASN A 95 -41.24 -0.26 -9.40
CA ASN A 95 -42.13 0.81 -9.87
C ASN A 95 -42.68 0.51 -11.27
N ASP A 96 -41.85 0.01 -12.19
CA ASP A 96 -42.27 -0.39 -13.54
C ASP A 96 -43.29 -1.53 -13.49
N THR A 97 -43.06 -2.57 -12.68
CA THR A 97 -44.01 -3.68 -12.51
C THR A 97 -45.32 -3.25 -11.85
N VAL A 98 -45.25 -2.33 -10.87
CA VAL A 98 -46.44 -1.77 -10.24
C VAL A 98 -47.22 -0.97 -11.29
N MET A 99 -46.58 -0.10 -12.06
CA MET A 99 -47.24 0.67 -13.13
C MET A 99 -47.87 -0.23 -14.21
N GLU A 100 -47.21 -1.33 -14.58
CA GLU A 100 -47.75 -2.32 -15.52
C GLU A 100 -48.99 -3.02 -14.95
N LEU A 101 -48.99 -3.35 -13.66
CA LEU A 101 -50.12 -4.00 -12.97
C LEU A 101 -51.27 -3.04 -12.65
N THR A 102 -51.00 -1.78 -12.31
CA THR A 102 -52.01 -0.76 -12.00
C THR A 102 -52.54 -0.02 -13.23
N GLY A 103 -52.09 -0.37 -14.44
CA GLY A 103 -52.75 0.04 -15.69
C GLY A 103 -52.75 1.56 -15.94
N GLY A 104 -51.69 2.28 -15.55
CA GLY A 104 -51.48 3.67 -15.93
C GLY A 104 -52.48 4.69 -15.35
N VAL A 105 -53.09 4.42 -14.20
CA VAL A 105 -53.78 5.47 -13.42
C VAL A 105 -52.72 6.28 -12.69
N GLN A 106 -52.29 7.37 -13.32
CA GLN A 106 -51.52 8.43 -12.69
C GLN A 106 -52.47 9.20 -11.76
N ASP A 107 -52.62 8.71 -10.52
CA ASP A 107 -53.18 9.53 -9.45
C ASP A 107 -52.09 10.52 -9.03
N ASP A 108 -52.30 11.76 -9.44
CA ASP A 108 -51.60 12.95 -8.96
C ASP A 108 -51.85 13.05 -7.46
N ASP A 109 -50.92 13.67 -6.72
CA ASP A 109 -50.97 13.93 -5.28
C ASP A 109 -50.49 12.79 -4.35
N GLU A 110 -49.20 12.84 -4.00
CA GLU A 110 -48.77 13.22 -2.63
C GLU A 110 -47.23 13.20 -2.55
N ASP A 111 -46.63 14.40 -2.56
CA ASP A 111 -45.21 14.67 -2.35
C ASP A 111 -44.79 14.24 -0.93
N TRP A 112 -44.44 12.95 -0.76
CA TRP A 112 -43.91 12.39 0.48
C TRP A 112 -42.50 12.91 0.77
N SER A 113 -42.43 14.10 1.36
CA SER A 113 -41.21 14.77 1.85
C SER A 113 -40.70 14.22 3.20
N GLY A 114 -40.76 12.90 3.38
CA GLY A 114 -40.66 12.24 4.69
C GLY A 114 -39.33 11.57 5.03
N PHE A 115 -38.15 12.15 4.73
CA PHE A 115 -36.92 11.83 5.50
C PHE A 115 -35.77 12.83 5.26
N LYS A 116 -35.80 13.97 5.98
CA LYS A 116 -34.56 14.69 6.32
C LYS A 116 -33.94 14.00 7.54
N THR A 117 -33.05 13.02 7.34
CA THR A 117 -32.14 12.61 8.43
C THR A 117 -30.88 13.45 8.43
N GLU A 118 -30.85 14.33 9.39
CA GLU A 118 -29.65 14.90 9.94
C GLU A 118 -28.80 13.81 10.62
N LYS A 119 -27.64 13.56 10.01
CA LYS A 119 -26.32 13.43 10.65
C LYS A 119 -26.28 13.34 12.20
N ALA A 120 -26.25 12.12 12.76
CA ALA A 120 -25.57 11.81 14.03
C ALA A 120 -25.53 10.29 14.26
N ALA A 121 -24.33 9.70 14.29
CA ALA A 121 -23.93 8.58 15.16
C ALA A 121 -22.54 8.10 14.75
N LYS A 122 -21.55 8.60 15.50
CA LYS A 122 -20.20 8.04 15.62
C LYS A 122 -20.33 6.88 16.60
N ASP A 123 -20.00 5.66 16.19
CA ASP A 123 -19.93 4.51 17.08
C ASP A 123 -18.54 3.88 16.95
N GLU A 124 -17.71 4.15 17.95
CA GLU A 124 -16.41 3.53 18.22
C GLU A 124 -16.70 2.44 19.27
N SER A 125 -16.60 1.17 18.89
CA SER A 125 -16.65 0.05 19.84
C SER A 125 -15.22 -0.43 20.15
N GLU A 126 -14.65 0.13 21.22
CA GLU A 126 -13.59 -0.49 22.01
C GLU A 126 -14.25 -1.47 22.99
N ASP A 127 -13.80 -2.72 23.03
CA ASP A 127 -14.15 -3.68 24.07
C ASP A 127 -12.86 -4.29 24.63
N GLU A 128 -12.37 -3.63 25.69
CA GLU A 128 -11.42 -4.17 26.65
C GLU A 128 -12.22 -4.86 27.76
N THR A 129 -12.06 -6.17 27.93
CA THR A 129 -12.53 -6.88 29.13
C THR A 129 -11.34 -7.48 29.88
N ASP A 130 -10.91 -6.70 30.88
CA ASP A 130 -10.12 -7.11 32.02
C ASP A 130 -10.96 -8.05 32.91
N ALA A 131 -10.45 -9.27 33.13
CA ALA A 131 -11.08 -10.25 34.00
C ALA A 131 -10.02 -10.88 34.91
N GLN A 132 -9.52 -10.09 35.86
CA GLN A 132 -8.85 -10.61 37.05
C GLN A 132 -9.84 -11.39 37.91
N LYS A 133 -9.63 -12.71 38.00
CA LYS A 133 -10.10 -13.52 39.13
C LYS A 133 -8.91 -14.27 39.72
N GLN A 134 -8.45 -13.76 40.86
CA GLN A 134 -7.62 -14.50 41.80
C GLN A 134 -8.44 -15.67 42.36
N VAL A 135 -7.89 -16.87 42.28
CA VAL A 135 -8.34 -18.02 43.07
C VAL A 135 -7.09 -18.76 43.50
N ASP A 136 -6.68 -18.51 44.74
CA ASP A 136 -5.64 -19.26 45.41
C ASP A 136 -6.21 -20.59 45.94
N GLU A 137 -5.36 -21.62 45.86
CA GLU A 137 -5.36 -22.82 46.71
C GLU A 137 -6.38 -23.94 46.43
N ALA A 138 -6.07 -24.75 45.41
CA ALA A 138 -6.20 -26.21 45.47
C ALA A 138 -5.23 -26.86 44.47
N ASN A 139 -3.93 -26.82 44.76
CA ASN A 139 -2.93 -27.47 43.92
C ASN A 139 -3.03 -28.99 44.10
N GLY A 140 -3.82 -29.64 43.23
CA GLY A 140 -3.69 -31.07 43.00
C GLY A 140 -2.26 -31.42 42.60
N ILE A 141 -1.88 -32.69 42.74
CA ILE A 141 -0.53 -33.25 42.47
C ILE A 141 0.05 -32.82 41.09
N LEU A 142 -0.81 -32.38 40.17
CA LEU A 142 -0.46 -31.93 38.83
C LEU A 142 0.15 -30.51 38.74
N ASN A 143 -0.13 -29.60 39.69
CA ASN A 143 0.37 -28.21 39.64
C ASN A 143 1.38 -27.98 40.77
N ARG A 144 2.63 -28.42 40.55
CA ARG A 144 3.71 -28.31 41.54
C ARG A 144 4.65 -27.14 41.21
N LYS A 145 4.99 -26.36 42.22
CA LYS A 145 6.00 -25.30 42.16
C LYS A 145 7.28 -25.82 42.80
N GLU A 146 8.34 -25.95 42.02
CA GLU A 146 9.66 -26.36 42.51
C GLU A 146 10.55 -25.11 42.61
N ILE A 147 11.19 -24.92 43.76
CA ILE A 147 12.08 -23.79 44.03
C ILE A 147 13.52 -24.32 44.02
N TYR A 148 14.34 -23.78 43.13
CA TYR A 148 15.75 -24.11 42.99
C TYR A 148 16.60 -22.94 43.51
N ILE A 149 17.41 -23.21 44.53
CA ILE A 149 18.35 -22.26 45.10
C ILE A 149 19.72 -22.57 44.50
N ALA A 150 20.29 -21.65 43.73
CA ALA A 150 21.62 -21.81 43.16
C ALA A 150 22.65 -21.10 44.04
N ASP A 151 23.36 -21.86 44.87
CA ASP A 151 24.42 -21.35 45.75
C ASP A 151 25.76 -21.13 45.01
N ASN A 152 25.83 -21.44 43.71
CA ASN A 152 27.05 -21.37 42.92
C ASN A 152 27.20 -20.02 42.21
N GLU A 153 28.32 -19.32 42.44
CA GLU A 153 28.66 -18.02 41.83
C GLU A 153 28.76 -18.04 40.28
N ASN A 154 28.91 -19.24 39.69
CA ASN A 154 28.96 -19.44 38.23
C ASN A 154 27.59 -19.79 37.60
N ALA A 155 26.50 -19.79 38.37
CA ALA A 155 25.17 -20.03 37.81
C ALA A 155 24.74 -18.86 36.90
N PRO A 156 24.05 -19.13 35.79
CA PRO A 156 23.63 -18.09 34.84
C PRO A 156 22.61 -17.10 35.44
N VAL A 157 21.96 -17.47 36.54
CA VAL A 157 21.07 -16.62 37.33
C VAL A 157 21.44 -16.81 38.80
N ALA A 158 21.94 -15.76 39.44
CA ALA A 158 22.21 -15.76 40.87
C ALA A 158 20.91 -15.52 41.64
N GLY A 159 20.54 -16.43 42.56
CA GLY A 159 19.36 -16.31 43.41
C GLY A 159 18.41 -17.52 43.35
N GLU A 160 17.18 -17.31 43.83
CA GLU A 160 16.11 -18.32 43.83
C GLU A 160 15.41 -18.32 42.46
N SER A 161 15.25 -19.50 41.86
CA SER A 161 14.51 -19.68 40.61
C SER A 161 13.32 -20.60 40.84
N THR A 162 12.14 -20.22 40.36
CA THR A 162 10.89 -20.97 40.57
C THR A 162 10.39 -21.55 39.26
N VAL A 163 10.14 -22.86 39.23
CA VAL A 163 9.58 -23.58 38.07
C VAL A 163 8.17 -24.06 38.40
N THR A 164 7.19 -23.66 37.59
CA THR A 164 5.80 -24.10 37.68
C THR A 164 5.53 -25.19 36.66
N ILE A 165 5.18 -26.40 37.13
CA ILE A 165 4.86 -27.55 36.27
C ILE A 165 3.35 -27.69 36.22
N GLU A 166 2.77 -27.52 35.03
CA GLU A 166 1.33 -27.68 34.75
C GLU A 166 1.11 -28.85 33.78
N SER A 167 0.03 -29.61 33.96
CA SER A 167 -0.33 -30.71 33.05
C SER A 167 -0.89 -30.18 31.73
N LEU A 168 -0.22 -30.49 30.62
CA LEU A 168 -0.66 -30.13 29.27
C LEU A 168 -1.67 -31.15 28.73
N ASP A 169 -2.92 -30.75 28.49
CA ASP A 169 -3.90 -31.56 27.76
C ASP A 169 -3.64 -31.43 26.24
N PRO A 170 -3.36 -32.53 25.52
CA PRO A 170 -3.03 -32.50 24.09
C PRO A 170 -4.17 -31.96 23.20
N ASN A 171 -5.41 -31.93 23.67
CA ASN A 171 -6.56 -31.40 22.91
C ASN A 171 -6.98 -29.98 23.31
N ALA A 172 -6.31 -29.35 24.28
CA ALA A 172 -6.66 -27.99 24.68
C ALA A 172 -6.17 -26.94 23.67
N GLU A 173 -7.05 -26.06 23.21
CA GLU A 173 -6.76 -24.95 22.28
C GLU A 173 -5.71 -23.95 22.83
N ASN A 174 -5.35 -24.07 24.10
CA ASN A 174 -4.40 -23.21 24.82
C ASN A 174 -2.93 -23.44 24.43
N LEU A 175 -2.61 -24.52 23.71
CA LEU A 175 -1.25 -24.84 23.26
C LEU A 175 -0.63 -23.73 22.40
N ALA A 176 -1.41 -23.13 21.50
CA ALA A 176 -0.94 -22.07 20.61
C ALA A 176 -0.69 -20.75 21.35
N LEU A 177 -1.41 -20.50 22.44
CA LEU A 177 -1.24 -19.31 23.29
C LEU A 177 -0.02 -19.47 24.21
N LEU A 178 0.15 -20.65 24.83
CA LEU A 178 1.35 -20.98 25.62
C LEU A 178 2.63 -20.94 24.77
N ALA A 179 2.58 -21.42 23.53
CA ALA A 179 3.70 -21.36 22.60
C ALA A 179 4.20 -19.92 22.41
N LYS A 180 3.26 -18.99 22.20
CA LYS A 180 3.55 -17.57 21.98
C LYS A 180 4.11 -16.91 23.24
N ALA A 181 3.56 -17.25 24.41
CA ALA A 181 4.06 -16.78 25.70
C ALA A 181 5.50 -17.26 25.97
N ASN A 182 5.81 -18.51 25.62
CA ASN A 182 7.14 -19.11 25.78
C ASN A 182 8.06 -18.90 24.57
N HIS A 183 7.65 -18.08 23.59
CA HIS A 183 8.38 -17.81 22.36
C HIS A 183 8.85 -19.07 21.59
N MET A 184 8.13 -20.19 21.72
CA MET A 184 8.36 -21.41 20.94
C MET A 184 7.50 -21.39 19.66
N GLU A 185 8.14 -21.49 18.50
CA GLU A 185 7.44 -21.61 17.22
C GLU A 185 7.42 -23.07 16.72
N TYR A 186 6.33 -23.78 16.99
CA TYR A 186 6.12 -25.18 16.57
C TYR A 186 6.17 -25.38 15.05
N GLY A 187 5.82 -24.37 14.25
CA GLY A 187 5.82 -24.46 12.78
C GLY A 187 7.19 -24.71 12.16
N LYS A 188 8.29 -24.34 12.84
CA LYS A 188 9.65 -24.55 12.33
C LYS A 188 10.14 -25.98 12.54
N ALA A 189 9.69 -26.65 13.59
CA ALA A 189 10.08 -28.03 13.87
C ALA A 189 9.47 -29.00 12.85
N ALA A 190 8.19 -28.83 12.51
CA ALA A 190 7.54 -29.61 11.45
C ALA A 190 8.18 -29.34 10.06
N GLU A 191 8.57 -28.09 9.78
CA GLU A 191 9.27 -27.75 8.54
C GLU A 191 10.69 -28.36 8.47
N MET A 192 11.38 -28.50 9.61
CA MET A 192 12.69 -29.16 9.67
C MET A 192 12.58 -30.67 9.43
N VAL A 193 11.60 -31.34 10.03
CA VAL A 193 11.36 -32.78 9.82
C VAL A 193 10.97 -33.11 8.37
N GLU A 194 10.09 -32.30 7.76
CA GLU A 194 9.74 -32.41 6.33
C GLU A 194 10.94 -32.12 5.40
N LYS A 195 11.85 -31.23 5.82
CA LYS A 195 13.09 -30.97 5.06
C LYS A 195 14.05 -32.15 5.11
N ASP A 196 14.13 -32.83 6.24
CA ASP A 196 15.04 -33.97 6.43
C ASP A 196 14.53 -35.21 5.68
N GLU A 197 13.23 -35.51 5.76
CA GLU A 197 12.62 -36.63 4.99
C GLU A 197 12.62 -36.39 3.47
N SER A 198 12.55 -35.12 3.04
CA SER A 198 12.61 -34.76 1.62
C SER A 198 14.01 -34.50 1.08
N ALA A 199 15.04 -34.53 1.95
CA ALA A 199 16.45 -34.46 1.58
C ALA A 199 17.00 -35.85 1.19
N GLU A 200 16.62 -36.93 1.89
CA GLU A 200 17.07 -38.29 1.56
C GLU A 200 16.46 -38.84 0.25
N SER A 201 15.27 -38.37 -0.15
CA SER A 201 14.57 -38.87 -1.36
C SER A 201 14.82 -38.05 -2.64
N LYS A 202 15.66 -37.00 -2.60
CA LYS A 202 15.89 -36.06 -3.72
C LYS A 202 17.36 -35.93 -4.15
N GLU A 203 18.22 -36.87 -3.80
CA GLU A 203 19.61 -36.86 -4.29
C GLU A 203 19.75 -37.19 -5.79
N GLU A 204 18.68 -37.65 -6.46
CA GLU A 204 18.66 -37.74 -7.92
C GLU A 204 17.89 -36.58 -8.60
N LYS A 205 18.68 -35.64 -9.15
CA LYS A 205 18.34 -34.72 -10.26
C LYS A 205 17.42 -33.53 -9.96
N LYS A 206 17.94 -32.55 -9.23
CA LYS A 206 17.71 -31.13 -9.57
C LYS A 206 19.04 -30.40 -9.69
N ARG A 207 19.63 -30.44 -10.90
CA ARG A 207 20.75 -29.55 -11.25
C ARG A 207 20.28 -28.12 -11.07
N ALA A 208 20.78 -27.44 -10.04
CA ALA A 208 20.45 -26.05 -9.75
C ALA A 208 20.53 -25.21 -11.02
N ALA A 209 19.45 -24.49 -11.35
CA ALA A 209 19.41 -23.62 -12.51
C ALA A 209 20.59 -22.62 -12.40
N LYS A 210 21.54 -22.70 -13.33
CA LYS A 210 22.72 -21.84 -13.32
C LYS A 210 22.24 -20.39 -13.33
N LYS A 211 22.64 -19.62 -12.30
CA LYS A 211 22.38 -18.18 -12.21
C LYS A 211 22.76 -17.55 -13.56
N LYS A 212 21.84 -16.78 -14.17
CA LYS A 212 22.12 -16.08 -15.43
C LYS A 212 23.34 -15.19 -15.19
N LYS A 213 24.48 -15.54 -15.81
CA LYS A 213 25.63 -14.65 -15.83
C LYS A 213 25.17 -13.41 -16.58
N PHE A 214 25.12 -12.26 -15.92
CA PHE A 214 24.96 -10.97 -16.61
C PHE A 214 26.18 -10.85 -17.54
N ARG A 215 26.01 -11.23 -18.80
CA ARG A 215 26.96 -10.86 -19.84
C ARG A 215 26.48 -9.54 -20.37
N TYR A 216 27.38 -8.56 -20.44
CA TYR A 216 27.11 -7.36 -21.19
C TYR A 216 26.69 -7.78 -22.59
N LEU A 217 25.57 -7.24 -23.07
CA LEU A 217 25.20 -7.35 -24.48
C LEU A 217 26.44 -7.02 -25.31
N SER A 218 26.73 -7.87 -26.29
CA SER A 218 27.83 -7.63 -27.21
C SER A 218 27.64 -6.27 -27.91
N LYS A 219 28.71 -5.69 -28.45
CA LYS A 219 28.63 -4.37 -29.09
C LYS A 219 27.60 -4.34 -30.24
N ALA A 220 27.43 -5.47 -30.93
CA ALA A 220 26.40 -5.65 -31.96
C ALA A 220 24.99 -5.69 -31.34
N GLU A 221 24.77 -6.52 -30.33
CA GLU A 221 23.47 -6.64 -29.64
C GLU A 221 23.03 -5.31 -29.01
N ARG A 222 23.97 -4.54 -28.43
CA ARG A 222 23.70 -3.20 -27.88
C ARG A 222 23.24 -2.23 -28.96
N ARG A 223 23.86 -2.28 -30.15
CA ARG A 223 23.45 -1.46 -31.30
C ARG A 223 22.05 -1.83 -31.77
N ASP A 224 21.73 -3.11 -31.84
CA ASP A 224 20.39 -3.54 -32.23
C ASP A 224 19.34 -3.15 -31.21
N ASN A 225 19.65 -3.23 -29.91
CA ASN A 225 18.73 -2.81 -28.86
C ASN A 225 18.48 -1.30 -28.88
N THR A 226 19.53 -0.48 -29.02
CA THR A 226 19.37 0.97 -29.18
C THR A 226 18.62 1.33 -30.47
N ARG A 227 18.79 0.58 -31.56
CA ARG A 227 18.01 0.76 -32.80
C ARG A 227 16.53 0.42 -32.59
N LYS A 228 16.22 -0.64 -31.84
CA LYS A 228 14.84 -1.03 -31.47
C LYS A 228 14.18 -0.04 -30.51
N GLU A 229 14.92 0.52 -29.55
CA GLU A 229 14.40 1.57 -28.66
C GLU A 229 14.11 2.86 -29.44
N ARG A 230 15.05 3.27 -30.31
CA ARG A 230 14.85 4.44 -31.18
C ARG A 230 13.65 4.25 -32.10
N SER A 231 13.45 3.06 -32.68
CA SER A 231 12.30 2.80 -33.55
C SER A 231 10.97 2.71 -32.79
N LYS A 232 10.97 2.27 -31.53
CA LYS A 232 9.79 2.34 -30.65
C LYS A 232 9.45 3.78 -30.28
N ASN A 233 10.45 4.61 -30.01
CA ASN A 233 10.24 6.00 -29.64
C ASN A 233 9.96 6.92 -30.84
N SER A 234 10.43 6.56 -32.04
CA SER A 234 10.16 7.31 -33.28
C SER A 234 8.85 6.92 -33.95
N ARG A 235 8.24 5.80 -33.54
CA ARG A 235 6.90 5.45 -34.00
C ARG A 235 5.92 6.45 -33.37
N PRO A 236 5.13 7.20 -34.15
CA PRO A 236 4.03 7.96 -33.57
C PRO A 236 3.17 6.96 -32.82
N LYS A 237 2.82 7.27 -31.56
CA LYS A 237 1.82 6.48 -30.82
C LYS A 237 0.61 6.40 -31.73
N ARG A 238 0.35 5.23 -32.31
CA ARG A 238 -0.89 5.02 -33.06
C ARG A 238 -1.96 5.16 -32.00
N ASP A 239 -2.75 6.22 -32.12
CA ASP A 239 -3.93 6.38 -31.28
C ASP A 239 -4.72 5.08 -31.34
N ALA A 240 -5.08 4.55 -30.17
CA ALA A 240 -5.89 3.35 -30.08
C ALA A 240 -7.13 3.52 -30.99
N PRO A 241 -7.58 2.46 -31.69
CA PRO A 241 -8.75 2.57 -32.57
C PRO A 241 -9.97 2.93 -31.72
N GLY A 242 -10.36 4.22 -31.71
CA GLY A 242 -11.50 4.73 -30.93
C GLY A 242 -11.43 6.18 -30.44
N ALA A 243 -10.33 6.93 -30.61
CA ALA A 243 -10.28 8.34 -30.18
C ALA A 243 -10.71 9.32 -31.31
N PRO A 244 -11.57 10.32 -31.04
CA PRO A 244 -12.08 11.25 -32.06
C PRO A 244 -10.96 12.16 -32.58
N THR A 245 -10.88 12.27 -33.91
CA THR A 245 -9.83 12.96 -34.65
C THR A 245 -9.91 14.48 -34.49
N GLY A 246 -9.05 15.03 -33.64
CA GLY A 246 -8.81 16.47 -33.56
C GLY A 246 -7.98 16.94 -34.77
N LYS A 247 -8.61 17.72 -35.66
CA LYS A 247 -8.04 18.51 -36.76
C LYS A 247 -6.54 18.83 -36.62
N SER A 248 -5.72 18.27 -37.50
CA SER A 248 -4.33 18.69 -37.71
C SER A 248 -4.31 20.05 -38.42
N GLY A 249 -3.88 21.07 -37.68
CA GLY A 249 -3.57 22.39 -38.23
C GLY A 249 -2.35 22.32 -39.15
N LYS A 250 -2.53 22.71 -40.42
CA LYS A 250 -1.46 22.99 -41.37
C LYS A 250 -0.54 24.09 -40.81
N GLY A 251 0.66 23.72 -40.37
CA GLY A 251 1.74 24.62 -39.99
C GLY A 251 2.91 24.51 -40.96
N ALA A 252 2.76 25.06 -42.15
CA ALA A 252 3.85 25.22 -43.10
C ALA A 252 4.65 26.49 -42.76
N LYS A 253 5.78 26.38 -42.05
CA LYS A 253 6.91 27.34 -42.10
C LYS A 253 8.21 26.67 -41.64
N GLY A 254 9.21 26.65 -42.53
CA GLY A 254 10.58 26.20 -42.23
C GLY A 254 11.53 26.61 -43.34
N LYS A 255 11.83 27.92 -43.42
CA LYS A 255 12.96 28.49 -44.16
C LYS A 255 14.27 28.20 -43.40
N GLY A 256 15.36 28.00 -44.14
CA GLY A 256 16.75 28.05 -43.67
C GLY A 256 17.49 26.75 -43.99
N GLY A 257 18.67 26.72 -44.58
CA GLY A 257 19.57 27.74 -45.09
C GLY A 257 20.74 26.97 -45.73
N LYS A 258 21.11 27.31 -46.96
CA LYS A 258 22.33 26.76 -47.60
C LYS A 258 23.51 27.59 -47.09
N GLY A 259 24.40 26.95 -46.34
CA GLY A 259 25.71 27.51 -46.02
C GLY A 259 26.66 27.35 -47.22
N LYS A 260 27.21 28.46 -47.67
CA LYS A 260 28.62 28.64 -48.03
C LYS A 260 29.07 29.91 -47.32
#